data_AF-A0AAV8VL26-F1
#
_entry.id   AF-A0AAV8VL26-F1
#
_cell.length_a   1.000
_cell.length_b   1.000
_cell.length_c   1.000
_cell.angle_alpha   90.00
_cell.angle_beta   90.00
_cell.angle_gamma   90.00
#
_symmetry.space_group_name_H-M   'P 1'
#
loop_
_entity.id
_entity.type
_entity.pdbx_description
1 polymer ?
#
loop_
_entity_poly.entity_id
_entity_poly.type
_entity_poly.pdbx_seq_one_letter_code
_entity_poly.pdbx_strand_id
1 'polypeptide(L)'
;MSSSSKHTTEKIQLVNELHKPARKNYPRRRTIIKGFDDLWQSDLAEMGNYAKDNKQYKYILVVIDCFSKFLWTRPIKNKTGQEVTQAFEDILLHANKRVPSNLQTDQGTEYYYRIFNNLMKKYNINHYSTYSVKKASMAERVIRTIKSKLYKYFSLHGTYKWLDVLPETTDNYNESRHSTTGYKPVNVTKSKEELILKTIYTHIKTSGVRKFKVGDIVRISKNKHVFAKGYTPNWTTELFKITAVKITNPTTYLLEDMRGQPIQGAFYAEELQKTTNPDVYLVEKVLKRKGQKVYVKWYGLDKSHNSWIDKNNVL
;
A
#
# COMPACT_ATOMS: atom_id res chain seq x y z
N MET A 1 11.00 -47.00 -3.13
CA MET A 1 10.69 -46.23 -1.90
C MET A 1 9.29 -46.61 -1.46
N SER A 2 9.07 -46.96 -0.18
CA SER A 2 7.72 -47.23 0.35
C SER A 2 6.84 -45.97 0.29
N SER A 3 5.52 -46.12 0.15
CA SER A 3 4.58 -44.98 0.07
C SER A 3 4.72 -44.01 1.25
N SER A 4 4.97 -44.55 2.44
CA SER A 4 5.21 -43.79 3.68
C SER A 4 6.43 -42.85 3.61
N SER A 5 7.53 -43.28 2.98
CA SER A 5 8.75 -42.47 2.81
C SER A 5 8.54 -41.31 1.83
N LYS A 6 7.75 -41.53 0.77
CA LYS A 6 7.39 -40.50 -0.22
C LYS A 6 6.52 -39.40 0.42
N HIS A 7 5.48 -39.80 1.15
CA HIS A 7 4.59 -38.88 1.87
C HIS A 7 5.32 -37.98 2.87
N THR A 8 6.29 -38.54 3.59
CA THR A 8 7.11 -37.79 4.55
C THR A 8 7.99 -36.75 3.84
N THR A 9 8.53 -37.10 2.67
CA THR A 9 9.38 -36.20 1.86
C THR A 9 8.58 -35.03 1.30
N GLU A 10 7.40 -35.28 0.72
CA GLU A 10 6.49 -34.25 0.19
C GLU A 10 6.03 -33.28 1.29
N LYS A 11 5.72 -33.81 2.48
CA LYS A 11 5.35 -33.00 3.66
C LYS A 11 6.49 -32.08 4.09
N ILE A 12 7.73 -32.59 4.18
CA ILE A 12 8.91 -31.80 4.54
C ILE A 12 9.14 -30.69 3.50
N GLN A 13 9.03 -31.01 2.21
CA GLN A 13 9.18 -30.02 1.14
C GLN A 13 8.13 -28.91 1.24
N LEU A 14 6.87 -29.25 1.47
CA LEU A 14 5.79 -28.28 1.66
C LEU A 14 6.02 -27.38 2.88
N VAL A 15 6.43 -27.96 4.02
CA VAL A 15 6.74 -27.19 5.22
C VAL A 15 7.90 -26.22 4.98
N ASN A 16 8.95 -26.68 4.31
CA ASN A 16 10.09 -25.85 3.94
C ASN A 16 9.68 -24.71 3.00
N GLU A 17 8.82 -24.98 2.01
CA GLU A 17 8.25 -23.95 1.14
C GLU A 17 7.49 -22.88 1.94
N LEU A 18 6.64 -23.28 2.89
CA LEU A 18 5.85 -22.35 3.70
C LEU A 18 6.70 -21.46 4.61
N HIS A 19 7.90 -21.92 4.99
CA HIS A 19 8.80 -21.20 5.90
C HIS A 19 9.94 -20.46 5.18
N LYS A 20 10.08 -20.60 3.84
CA LYS A 20 11.09 -19.84 3.06
C LYS A 20 11.03 -18.35 3.38
N PRO A 21 12.17 -17.65 3.51
CA PRO A 21 12.18 -16.21 3.76
C PRO A 21 11.42 -15.43 2.66
N ALA A 22 10.48 -14.57 3.06
CA ALA A 22 9.80 -13.66 2.15
C ALA A 22 10.51 -12.29 2.14
N ARG A 23 10.86 -11.79 0.96
CA ARG A 23 11.56 -10.51 0.82
C ARG A 23 10.58 -9.37 1.08
N LYS A 24 10.90 -8.45 2.00
CA LYS A 24 10.04 -7.29 2.33
C LYS A 24 10.41 -6.01 1.56
N ASN A 25 11.71 -5.85 1.31
CA ASN A 25 12.28 -4.69 0.63
C ASN A 25 12.71 -5.07 -0.79
N TYR A 26 11.98 -4.54 -1.76
CA TYR A 26 12.20 -4.74 -3.19
C TYR A 26 11.66 -3.50 -3.94
N PRO A 27 12.18 -3.23 -5.15
CA PRO A 27 11.65 -2.15 -5.97
C PRO A 27 10.18 -2.41 -6.27
N ARG A 28 9.35 -1.37 -6.15
CA ARG A 28 7.94 -1.39 -6.54
C ARG A 28 7.74 -0.36 -7.64
N ARG A 29 6.61 -0.44 -8.36
CA ARG A 29 6.25 0.57 -9.35
C ARG A 29 6.33 1.94 -8.69
N ARG A 30 7.16 2.81 -9.26
CA ARG A 30 7.13 4.22 -8.90
C ARG A 30 5.87 4.82 -9.50
N THR A 31 5.23 5.71 -8.77
CA THR A 31 4.23 6.60 -9.35
C THR A 31 4.91 7.38 -10.46
N ILE A 32 4.47 7.15 -11.71
CA ILE A 32 4.96 7.92 -12.85
C ILE A 32 4.28 9.27 -12.75
N ILE A 33 5.08 10.30 -12.52
CA ILE A 33 4.63 11.67 -12.42
C ILE A 33 4.99 12.29 -13.77
N LYS A 34 3.99 12.72 -14.52
CA LYS A 34 4.19 13.22 -15.89
C LYS A 34 4.69 14.66 -15.89
N GLY A 35 4.47 15.39 -14.80
CA GLY A 35 4.72 16.82 -14.82
C GLY A 35 4.24 17.58 -13.59
N PHE A 36 4.42 18.90 -13.65
CA PHE A 36 3.98 19.86 -12.65
C PHE A 36 2.44 19.82 -12.54
N ASP A 37 1.92 19.66 -11.33
CA ASP A 37 0.48 19.50 -11.06
C ASP A 37 -0.20 18.35 -11.84
N ASP A 38 0.55 17.34 -12.31
CA ASP A 38 -0.05 16.13 -12.90
C ASP A 38 -0.76 15.29 -11.84
N LEU A 39 -0.13 15.14 -10.67
CA LEU A 39 -0.64 14.30 -9.59
C LEU A 39 -0.41 14.93 -8.23
N TRP A 40 -1.49 15.19 -7.51
CA TRP A 40 -1.43 15.44 -6.07
C TRP A 40 -1.79 14.18 -5.30
N GLN A 41 -1.19 14.03 -4.11
CA GLN A 41 -1.57 13.01 -3.13
C GLN A 41 -2.13 13.67 -1.89
N SER A 42 -3.19 13.11 -1.32
CA SER A 42 -3.80 13.59 -0.07
C SER A 42 -3.96 12.47 0.94
N ASP A 43 -3.70 12.79 2.21
CA ASP A 43 -3.89 11.89 3.36
C ASP A 43 -4.14 12.72 4.65
N LEU A 44 -4.66 12.07 5.70
CA LEU A 44 -4.97 12.69 6.98
C LEU A 44 -3.99 12.25 8.08
N ALA A 45 -3.26 13.20 8.65
CA ALA A 45 -2.42 12.95 9.82
C ALA A 45 -3.24 13.02 11.12
N GLU A 46 -3.19 11.96 11.93
CA GLU A 46 -3.86 11.95 13.24
C GLU A 46 -3.05 12.67 14.33
N MET A 47 -3.70 13.62 15.02
CA MET A 47 -3.17 14.41 16.12
C MET A 47 -4.15 14.47 17.31
N GLY A 48 -5.12 13.54 17.36
CA GLY A 48 -6.25 13.58 18.30
C GLY A 48 -5.87 13.53 19.78
N ASN A 49 -4.72 12.95 20.12
CA ASN A 49 -4.20 12.90 21.50
C ASN A 49 -3.98 14.30 22.10
N TYR A 50 -3.82 15.33 21.25
CA TYR A 50 -3.52 16.70 21.66
C TYR A 50 -4.69 17.66 21.42
N ALA A 51 -5.90 17.14 21.16
CA ALA A 51 -7.04 17.96 20.72
C ALA A 51 -7.45 19.05 21.73
N LYS A 52 -7.34 18.76 23.03
CA LYS A 52 -7.69 19.71 24.10
C LYS A 52 -6.87 21.00 24.03
N ASP A 53 -5.57 20.88 23.76
CA ASP A 53 -4.66 22.02 23.64
C ASP A 53 -4.79 22.76 22.30
N ASN A 54 -5.47 22.16 21.34
CA ASN A 54 -5.53 22.59 19.94
C ASN A 54 -6.96 22.90 19.49
N LYS A 55 -7.79 23.50 20.36
CA LYS A 55 -9.16 23.95 20.02
C LYS A 55 -10.03 22.85 19.38
N GLN A 56 -9.85 21.60 19.82
CA GLN A 56 -10.50 20.39 19.31
C GLN A 56 -10.14 19.98 17.87
N TYR A 57 -9.11 20.58 17.27
CA TYR A 57 -8.53 20.07 16.02
C TYR A 57 -7.83 18.74 16.29
N LYS A 58 -8.21 17.70 15.55
CA LYS A 58 -7.76 16.31 15.76
C LYS A 58 -6.93 15.79 14.60
N TYR A 59 -7.02 16.41 13.43
CA TYR A 59 -6.38 15.92 12.22
C TYR A 59 -5.75 17.07 11.43
N ILE A 60 -4.78 16.71 10.60
CA ILE A 60 -4.19 17.60 9.60
C ILE A 60 -4.45 16.98 8.24
N LEU A 61 -5.21 17.68 7.39
CA LEU A 61 -5.27 17.40 5.97
C LEU A 61 -3.93 17.75 5.34
N VAL A 62 -3.30 16.78 4.70
CA VAL A 62 -2.00 16.92 4.06
C VAL A 62 -2.15 16.65 2.58
N VAL A 63 -1.86 17.65 1.76
CA VAL A 63 -1.89 17.57 0.29
C VAL A 63 -0.51 17.88 -0.24
N ILE A 64 0.04 17.03 -1.10
CA ILE A 64 1.36 17.21 -1.69
C ILE A 64 1.30 17.08 -3.21
N ASP A 65 1.89 18.03 -3.93
CA ASP A 65 2.17 17.85 -5.34
C ASP A 65 3.31 16.83 -5.51
N CYS A 66 3.02 15.75 -6.22
CA CYS A 66 3.98 14.68 -6.40
C CYS A 66 5.21 15.10 -7.20
N PHE A 67 5.11 16.11 -8.07
CA PHE A 67 6.23 16.59 -8.87
C PHE A 67 7.10 17.58 -8.11
N SER A 68 6.56 18.75 -7.77
CA SER A 68 7.30 19.83 -7.09
C SER A 68 7.68 19.51 -5.65
N LYS A 69 6.98 18.53 -5.05
CA LYS A 69 6.99 18.26 -3.61
C LYS A 69 6.39 19.39 -2.79
N PHE A 70 5.66 20.33 -3.41
CA PHE A 70 5.02 21.40 -2.68
C PHE A 70 3.92 20.86 -1.78
N LEU A 71 3.91 21.30 -0.53
CA LEU A 71 3.04 20.82 0.52
C LEU A 71 2.01 21.89 0.91
N TRP A 72 0.77 21.46 1.05
CA TRP A 72 -0.28 22.21 1.71
C TRP A 72 -0.79 21.42 2.91
N THR A 73 -1.11 22.13 3.98
CA THR A 73 -1.68 21.54 5.20
C THR A 73 -2.86 22.37 5.69
N ARG A 74 -3.90 21.68 6.19
CA ARG A 74 -5.02 22.33 6.89
C ARG A 74 -5.42 21.56 8.14
N PRO A 75 -5.60 22.23 9.29
CA PRO A 75 -6.13 21.58 10.47
C PRO A 75 -7.63 21.32 10.29
N ILE A 76 -8.10 20.12 10.63
CA ILE A 76 -9.54 19.78 10.64
C ILE A 76 -9.93 19.12 11.96
N LYS A 77 -11.19 19.29 12.37
CA LYS A 77 -11.68 18.75 13.64
C LYS A 77 -12.12 17.30 13.47
N ASN A 78 -12.78 16.96 12.37
CA ASN A 78 -13.31 15.63 12.11
C ASN A 78 -12.96 15.16 10.70
N LYS A 79 -12.90 13.83 10.51
CA LYS A 79 -12.72 13.20 9.19
C LYS A 79 -14.05 13.12 8.43
N THR A 80 -14.95 14.09 8.58
CA THR A 80 -16.20 14.08 7.83
C THR A 80 -15.92 14.51 6.39
N GLY A 81 -16.66 13.95 5.42
CA GLY A 81 -16.50 14.34 4.02
C GLY A 81 -16.70 15.85 3.81
N GLN A 82 -17.57 16.49 4.58
CA GLN A 82 -17.78 17.94 4.52
C GLN A 82 -16.55 18.74 4.98
N GLU A 83 -15.98 18.45 6.15
CA GLU A 83 -14.79 19.17 6.64
C GLU A 83 -13.59 18.97 5.72
N VAL A 84 -13.39 17.73 5.25
CA VAL A 84 -12.31 17.41 4.29
C VAL A 84 -12.50 18.16 2.98
N THR A 85 -13.73 18.22 2.45
CA THR A 85 -14.03 18.96 1.22
C THR A 85 -13.77 20.46 1.40
N GLN A 86 -14.23 21.06 2.49
CA GLN A 86 -14.01 22.48 2.78
C GLN A 86 -12.52 22.81 2.90
N ALA A 87 -11.75 21.99 3.63
CA ALA A 87 -10.32 22.18 3.78
C ALA A 87 -9.56 21.99 2.45
N PHE A 88 -9.98 21.04 1.61
CA PHE A 88 -9.39 20.85 0.28
C PHE A 88 -9.75 22.00 -0.68
N GLU A 89 -11.00 22.48 -0.66
CA GLU A 89 -11.40 23.64 -1.44
C GLU A 89 -10.62 24.89 -1.03
N ASP A 90 -10.39 25.11 0.27
CA ASP A 90 -9.54 26.20 0.74
C ASP A 90 -8.10 26.10 0.20
N ILE A 91 -7.53 24.89 0.12
CA ILE A 91 -6.23 24.68 -0.52
C ILE A 91 -6.29 25.08 -1.99
N LEU A 92 -7.29 24.63 -2.76
CA LEU A 92 -7.42 24.97 -4.18
C LEU A 92 -7.54 26.49 -4.40
N LEU A 93 -8.28 27.19 -3.54
CA LEU A 93 -8.44 28.64 -3.61
C LEU A 93 -7.12 29.40 -3.35
N HIS A 94 -6.29 28.88 -2.44
CA HIS A 94 -5.02 29.52 -2.04
C HIS A 94 -3.78 28.93 -2.71
N ALA A 95 -3.93 27.94 -3.59
CA ALA A 95 -2.81 27.29 -4.27
C ALA A 95 -2.25 28.10 -5.45
N ASN A 96 -2.50 29.41 -5.51
CA ASN A 96 -2.05 30.29 -6.60
C ASN A 96 -2.43 29.76 -8.00
N LYS A 97 -3.72 29.45 -8.18
CA LYS A 97 -4.30 28.88 -9.42
C LYS A 97 -3.80 27.49 -9.81
N ARG A 98 -3.04 26.80 -8.94
CA ARG A 98 -2.64 25.42 -9.17
C ARG A 98 -3.81 24.47 -8.93
N VAL A 99 -4.04 23.59 -9.89
CA VAL A 99 -5.09 22.56 -9.83
C VAL A 99 -4.52 21.29 -10.43
N PRO A 100 -4.61 20.14 -9.75
CA PRO A 100 -4.04 18.91 -10.27
C PRO A 100 -4.90 18.29 -11.37
N SER A 101 -4.26 17.65 -12.34
CA SER A 101 -4.99 16.77 -13.28
C SER A 101 -5.54 15.54 -12.55
N ASN A 102 -4.78 15.00 -11.61
CA ASN A 102 -5.12 13.81 -10.86
C ASN A 102 -4.95 14.00 -9.36
N LEU A 103 -5.90 13.47 -8.58
CA LEU A 103 -5.79 13.37 -7.13
C LEU A 103 -5.80 11.89 -6.72
N GLN A 104 -4.74 11.46 -6.04
CA GLN A 104 -4.68 10.13 -5.44
C GLN A 104 -4.86 10.23 -3.91
N THR A 105 -5.89 9.56 -3.41
CA THR A 105 -6.14 9.43 -1.95
C THR A 105 -6.06 7.97 -1.53
N ASP A 106 -6.15 7.73 -0.23
CA ASP A 106 -6.47 6.41 0.29
C ASP A 106 -7.97 6.09 0.07
N GLN A 107 -8.44 4.97 0.64
CA GLN A 107 -9.84 4.57 0.57
C GLN A 107 -10.66 5.09 1.76
N GLY A 108 -10.22 6.20 2.37
CA GLY A 108 -11.01 6.90 3.38
C GLY A 108 -12.38 7.25 2.83
N THR A 109 -13.44 6.93 3.59
CA THR A 109 -14.83 7.17 3.17
C THR A 109 -15.12 8.66 3.01
N GLU A 110 -14.35 9.52 3.68
CA GLU A 110 -14.39 10.98 3.58
C GLU A 110 -14.20 11.49 2.14
N TYR A 111 -13.32 10.85 1.35
CA TYR A 111 -12.99 11.27 0.00
C TYR A 111 -14.01 10.79 -1.04
N TYR A 112 -14.88 9.84 -0.69
CA TYR A 112 -15.89 9.27 -1.59
C TYR A 112 -17.29 9.85 -1.38
N TYR A 113 -17.42 10.86 -0.53
CA TYR A 113 -18.68 11.52 -0.28
C TYR A 113 -19.14 12.37 -1.47
N ARG A 114 -20.46 12.50 -1.67
CA ARG A 114 -21.05 13.22 -2.82
C ARG A 114 -20.52 14.64 -2.97
N ILE A 115 -20.27 15.33 -1.85
CA ILE A 115 -19.77 16.72 -1.83
C ILE A 115 -18.33 16.78 -2.37
N PHE A 116 -17.46 15.83 -1.99
CA PHE A 116 -16.09 15.76 -2.48
C PHE A 116 -16.06 15.49 -3.98
N ASN A 117 -16.86 14.53 -4.45
CA ASN A 117 -16.99 14.23 -5.88
C ASN A 117 -17.48 15.43 -6.70
N ASN A 118 -18.40 16.23 -6.16
CA ASN A 118 -18.86 17.45 -6.82
C ASN A 118 -17.75 18.50 -6.93
N LEU A 119 -16.91 18.64 -5.89
CA LEU A 119 -15.73 19.50 -5.93
C LEU A 119 -14.74 19.03 -7.00
N MET A 120 -14.45 17.72 -7.07
CA MET A 120 -13.55 17.17 -8.09
C MET A 120 -14.07 17.47 -9.50
N LYS A 121 -15.38 17.30 -9.74
CA LYS A 121 -16.01 17.67 -11.02
C LYS A 121 -15.91 19.16 -11.32
N LYS A 122 -16.18 20.03 -10.33
CA LYS A 122 -16.09 21.50 -10.46
C LYS A 122 -14.71 21.96 -10.94
N TYR A 123 -13.64 21.33 -10.44
CA TYR A 123 -12.26 21.67 -10.79
C TYR A 123 -11.66 20.77 -11.88
N ASN A 124 -12.46 19.88 -12.49
CA ASN A 124 -12.02 18.90 -13.49
C ASN A 124 -10.82 18.03 -13.04
N ILE A 125 -10.87 17.57 -11.78
CA ILE A 125 -9.84 16.73 -11.17
C ILE A 125 -10.25 15.27 -11.29
N ASN A 126 -9.35 14.42 -11.82
CA ASN A 126 -9.55 12.98 -11.81
C ASN A 126 -9.14 12.38 -10.45
N HIS A 127 -10.12 12.03 -9.62
CA HIS A 127 -9.89 11.44 -8.30
C HIS A 127 -9.92 9.91 -8.35
N TYR A 128 -8.88 9.26 -7.79
CA TYR A 128 -8.81 7.82 -7.68
C TYR A 128 -8.08 7.34 -6.41
N SER A 129 -8.30 6.08 -6.03
CA SER A 129 -7.51 5.38 -5.03
C SER A 129 -6.90 4.11 -5.61
N THR A 130 -5.74 3.71 -5.09
CA THR A 130 -5.06 2.47 -5.50
C THR A 130 -5.20 1.39 -4.45
N TYR A 131 -5.54 0.16 -4.85
CA TYR A 131 -5.73 -1.00 -3.98
C TYR A 131 -4.46 -1.57 -3.31
N SER A 132 -3.30 -0.92 -3.44
CA SER A 132 -2.04 -1.47 -2.89
C SER A 132 -1.83 -1.11 -1.42
N VAL A 133 -1.06 -1.94 -0.70
CA VAL A 133 -0.73 -1.79 0.75
C VAL A 133 -0.04 -0.45 1.09
N LYS A 134 0.55 0.25 0.11
CA LYS A 134 1.14 1.58 0.27
C LYS A 134 0.33 2.61 -0.51
N LYS A 135 -0.78 3.05 0.07
CA LYS A 135 -1.67 4.08 -0.48
C LYS A 135 -1.00 5.44 -0.28
N ALA A 136 -1.04 6.33 -1.28
CA ALA A 136 -0.49 7.70 -1.20
C ALA A 136 0.90 7.84 -0.54
N SER A 137 1.87 6.99 -0.92
CA SER A 137 3.16 6.86 -0.20
C SER A 137 3.98 8.16 -0.05
N MET A 138 3.77 9.18 -0.89
CA MET A 138 4.40 10.49 -0.68
C MET A 138 3.69 11.29 0.41
N ALA A 139 2.35 11.26 0.44
CA ALA A 139 1.57 11.87 1.52
C ALA A 139 1.95 11.25 2.88
N GLU A 140 1.98 9.92 2.99
CA GLU A 140 2.42 9.22 4.22
C GLU A 140 3.85 9.65 4.65
N ARG A 141 4.77 9.79 3.69
CA ARG A 141 6.15 10.19 3.97
C ARG A 141 6.23 11.63 4.47
N VAL A 142 5.49 12.55 3.86
CA VAL A 142 5.51 13.95 4.31
C VAL A 142 4.77 14.10 5.64
N ILE A 143 3.73 13.31 5.92
CA ILE A 143 3.10 13.23 7.25
C ILE A 143 4.14 12.85 8.31
N ARG A 144 4.97 11.83 8.06
CA ARG A 144 6.06 11.47 8.97
C ARG A 144 7.04 12.63 9.20
N THR A 145 7.33 13.38 8.15
CA THR A 145 8.25 14.53 8.19
C THR A 145 7.67 15.67 9.03
N ILE A 146 6.41 16.04 8.77
CA ILE A 146 5.70 17.09 9.53
C ILE A 146 5.56 16.69 10.99
N LYS A 147 5.11 15.46 11.28
CA LYS A 147 5.06 14.97 12.67
C LYS A 147 6.43 15.03 13.33
N SER A 148 7.50 14.61 12.66
CA SER A 148 8.85 14.70 13.24
C SER A 148 9.25 16.14 13.60
N LYS A 149 8.90 17.13 12.75
CA LYS A 149 9.13 18.55 13.05
C LYS A 149 8.29 19.02 14.25
N LEU A 150 6.99 18.70 14.27
CA LEU A 150 6.09 19.06 15.36
C LEU A 150 6.52 18.45 16.70
N TYR A 151 6.95 17.18 16.72
CA TYR A 151 7.42 16.54 17.95
C TYR A 151 8.71 17.16 18.48
N LYS A 152 9.63 17.61 17.60
CA LYS A 152 10.79 18.39 18.04
C LYS A 152 10.36 19.71 18.68
N TYR A 153 9.42 20.41 18.07
CA TYR A 153 8.82 21.62 18.65
C TYR A 153 8.20 21.33 20.03
N PHE A 154 7.46 20.23 20.17
CA PHE A 154 6.88 19.84 21.46
C PHE A 154 7.93 19.65 22.55
N SER A 155 9.03 18.95 22.23
CA SER A 155 10.13 18.74 23.16
C SER A 155 10.86 20.03 23.53
N LEU A 156 11.03 20.96 22.57
CA LEU A 156 11.73 22.23 22.81
C LEU A 156 10.92 23.20 23.68
N HIS A 157 9.60 23.24 23.49
CA HIS A 157 8.73 24.24 24.12
C HIS A 157 7.86 23.68 25.26
N GLY A 158 7.91 22.38 25.52
CA GLY A 158 7.11 21.73 26.56
C GLY A 158 5.59 21.86 26.33
N THR A 159 5.16 21.98 25.06
CA THR A 159 3.76 22.20 24.70
C THR A 159 3.32 21.27 23.58
N TYR A 160 2.04 20.90 23.55
CA TYR A 160 1.45 20.13 22.44
C TYR A 160 0.61 21.00 21.50
N LYS A 161 0.70 22.34 21.60
CA LYS A 161 0.01 23.29 20.72
C LYS A 161 0.64 23.29 19.32
N TRP A 162 0.17 22.40 18.45
CA TRP A 162 0.61 22.29 17.06
C TRP A 162 -0.18 23.19 16.11
N LEU A 163 -1.41 23.58 16.47
CA LEU A 163 -2.29 24.35 15.59
C LEU A 163 -1.64 25.66 15.12
N ASP A 164 -1.00 26.38 16.05
CA ASP A 164 -0.44 27.71 15.80
C ASP A 164 0.87 27.64 15.00
N VAL A 165 1.64 26.54 15.13
CA VAL A 165 2.93 26.35 14.45
C VAL A 165 2.83 25.56 13.14
N LEU A 166 1.66 24.99 12.83
CA LEU A 166 1.46 24.20 11.62
C LEU A 166 1.75 25.00 10.33
N PRO A 167 1.27 26.25 10.15
CA PRO A 167 1.57 27.04 8.95
C PRO A 167 3.08 27.21 8.76
N GLU A 168 3.79 27.66 9.80
CA GLU A 168 5.25 27.85 9.77
C GLU A 168 5.99 26.54 9.49
N THR A 169 5.54 25.43 10.07
CA THR A 169 6.13 24.10 9.82
C THR A 169 6.04 23.69 8.35
N THR A 170 4.91 24.00 7.71
CA THR A 170 4.65 23.74 6.29
C THR A 170 5.46 24.66 5.39
N ASP A 171 5.54 25.95 5.70
CA ASP A 171 6.36 26.91 4.95
C ASP A 171 7.85 26.55 5.03
N ASN A 172 8.33 26.23 6.24
CA ASN A 172 9.68 25.73 6.45
C ASN A 172 9.97 24.44 5.68
N TYR A 173 8.97 23.58 5.43
CA TYR A 173 9.12 22.43 4.55
C TYR A 173 9.26 22.86 3.08
N ASN A 174 8.40 23.76 2.60
CA ASN A 174 8.41 24.26 1.23
C ASN A 174 9.64 25.10 0.88
N GLU A 175 10.28 25.70 1.88
CA GLU A 175 11.54 26.44 1.78
C GLU A 175 12.80 25.55 1.92
N SER A 176 12.64 24.29 2.31
CA SER A 176 13.77 23.36 2.45
C SER A 176 14.08 22.66 1.13
N ARG A 177 15.36 22.59 0.76
CA ARG A 177 15.79 21.88 -0.46
C ARG A 177 15.41 20.39 -0.37
N HIS A 178 14.66 19.89 -1.36
CA HIS A 178 14.24 18.50 -1.42
C HIS A 178 15.23 17.66 -2.25
N SER A 179 15.71 16.53 -1.71
CA SER A 179 16.76 15.72 -2.35
C SER A 179 16.37 15.18 -3.72
N THR A 180 15.10 14.81 -3.91
CA THR A 180 14.60 14.31 -5.21
C THR A 180 14.64 15.36 -6.30
N THR A 181 14.15 16.58 -6.05
CA THR A 181 14.09 17.63 -7.07
C THR A 181 15.38 18.43 -7.18
N GLY A 182 16.20 18.44 -6.13
CA GLY A 182 17.37 19.31 -6.02
C GLY A 182 17.01 20.78 -5.79
N TYR A 183 15.72 21.10 -5.68
CA TYR A 183 15.19 22.46 -5.47
C TYR A 183 14.38 22.53 -4.18
N LYS A 184 14.18 23.74 -3.67
CA LYS A 184 13.11 24.01 -2.70
C LYS A 184 11.75 23.81 -3.39
N PRO A 185 10.76 23.14 -2.77
CA PRO A 185 9.44 22.97 -3.36
C PRO A 185 8.81 24.27 -3.88
N VAL A 186 8.94 25.38 -3.14
CA VAL A 186 8.44 26.71 -3.54
C VAL A 186 9.09 27.23 -4.83
N ASN A 187 10.31 26.79 -5.14
CA ASN A 187 11.06 27.24 -6.31
C ASN A 187 10.85 26.35 -7.54
N VAL A 188 10.03 25.31 -7.46
CA VAL A 188 9.69 24.46 -8.60
C VAL A 188 8.50 25.08 -9.33
N THR A 189 8.70 25.39 -10.60
CA THR A 189 7.70 26.00 -11.48
C THR A 189 7.58 25.19 -12.77
N LYS A 190 6.53 25.45 -13.56
CA LYS A 190 6.33 24.81 -14.86
C LYS A 190 7.52 25.01 -15.82
N SER A 191 8.19 26.16 -15.77
CA SER A 191 9.38 26.41 -16.59
C SER A 191 10.58 25.49 -16.29
N LYS A 192 10.64 24.91 -15.08
CA LYS A 192 11.70 23.97 -14.68
C LYS A 192 11.33 22.50 -14.93
N GLU A 193 10.11 22.26 -15.42
CA GLU A 193 9.55 20.92 -15.59
C GLU A 193 10.43 20.02 -16.47
N GLU A 194 10.82 20.50 -17.64
CA GLU A 194 11.64 19.72 -18.59
C GLU A 194 13.00 19.34 -17.99
N LEU A 195 13.66 20.30 -17.32
CA LEU A 195 14.95 20.07 -16.67
C LEU A 195 14.85 19.02 -15.55
N ILE A 196 13.81 19.13 -14.72
CA ILE A 196 13.54 18.22 -13.61
C ILE A 196 13.19 16.82 -14.16
N LEU A 197 12.38 16.74 -15.22
CA LEU A 197 12.05 15.48 -15.90
C LEU A 197 13.30 14.79 -16.46
N LYS A 198 14.15 15.54 -17.15
CA LYS A 198 15.45 15.05 -17.70
C LYS A 198 16.40 14.57 -16.61
N THR A 199 16.36 15.16 -15.42
CA THR A 199 17.30 14.81 -14.34
C THR A 199 16.80 13.63 -13.48
N ILE A 200 15.51 13.55 -13.22
CA ILE A 200 14.94 12.61 -12.22
C ILE A 200 14.36 11.34 -12.87
N TYR A 201 13.75 11.45 -14.06
CA TYR A 201 12.93 10.39 -14.66
C TYR A 201 13.60 9.69 -15.85
N THR A 202 14.78 10.13 -16.29
CA THR A 202 15.57 9.51 -17.38
C THR A 202 16.20 8.17 -17.01
N HIS A 203 16.34 7.86 -15.71
CA HIS A 203 16.96 6.61 -15.23
C HIS A 203 15.95 5.51 -14.92
N ILE A 204 14.71 5.58 -15.44
CA ILE A 204 13.77 4.45 -15.34
C ILE A 204 14.29 3.34 -16.24
N LYS A 205 15.20 2.51 -15.72
CA LYS A 205 15.66 1.28 -16.38
C LYS A 205 14.45 0.42 -16.66
N THR A 206 14.10 0.30 -17.94
CA THR A 206 13.06 -0.58 -18.44
C THR A 206 13.49 -2.05 -18.30
N SER A 207 12.48 -2.91 -18.13
CA SER A 207 12.54 -4.37 -18.00
C SER A 207 13.04 -4.93 -16.68
N GLY A 208 12.10 -5.11 -15.74
CA GLY A 208 12.22 -6.19 -14.77
C GLY A 208 12.15 -7.54 -15.49
N VAL A 209 13.06 -8.46 -15.17
CA VAL A 209 13.03 -9.83 -15.70
C VAL A 209 11.71 -10.50 -15.31
N ARG A 210 11.03 -11.11 -16.28
CA ARG A 210 9.80 -11.88 -16.03
C ARG A 210 10.19 -13.17 -15.31
N LYS A 211 9.85 -13.27 -14.02
CA LYS A 211 10.15 -14.45 -13.19
C LYS A 211 9.15 -15.59 -13.36
N PHE A 212 7.88 -15.25 -13.59
CA PHE A 212 6.77 -16.21 -13.73
C PHE A 212 6.01 -16.02 -15.04
N LYS A 213 5.22 -17.04 -15.40
CA LYS A 213 4.36 -17.06 -16.59
C LYS A 213 2.89 -17.34 -16.24
N VAL A 214 2.00 -17.04 -17.18
CA VAL A 214 0.57 -17.38 -17.07
C VAL A 214 0.43 -18.90 -16.86
N GLY A 215 -0.44 -19.30 -15.93
CA GLY A 215 -0.68 -20.68 -15.54
C GLY A 215 0.22 -21.21 -14.42
N ASP A 216 1.29 -20.49 -14.02
CA ASP A 216 2.08 -20.89 -12.85
C ASP A 216 1.21 -20.85 -11.58
N ILE A 217 1.31 -21.90 -10.75
CA ILE A 217 0.69 -21.98 -9.44
C ILE A 217 1.66 -21.43 -8.38
N VAL A 218 1.21 -20.46 -7.60
CA VAL A 218 2.01 -19.70 -6.66
C VAL A 218 1.35 -19.56 -5.29
N ARG A 219 2.16 -19.27 -4.29
CA ARG A 219 1.77 -18.82 -2.94
C ARG A 219 2.04 -17.34 -2.82
N ILE A 220 1.23 -16.65 -2.02
CA ILE A 220 1.42 -15.22 -1.72
C ILE A 220 2.16 -15.09 -0.40
N SER A 221 3.07 -14.12 -0.29
CA SER A 221 3.76 -13.81 0.96
C SER A 221 2.78 -13.29 2.02
N LYS A 222 2.87 -13.81 3.25
CA LYS A 222 2.11 -13.29 4.39
C LYS A 222 2.72 -11.97 4.87
N ASN A 223 1.92 -10.91 4.91
CA ASN A 223 2.31 -9.66 5.55
C ASN A 223 2.28 -9.83 7.07
N LYS A 224 3.43 -10.24 7.63
CA LYS A 224 3.65 -10.34 9.08
C LYS A 224 3.69 -8.95 9.72
N HIS A 225 2.79 -8.67 10.67
CA HIS A 225 2.87 -7.50 11.54
C HIS A 225 4.18 -7.47 12.32
N VAL A 226 4.59 -6.29 12.81
CA VAL A 226 5.87 -6.07 13.52
C VAL A 226 6.06 -7.00 14.73
N PHE A 227 4.96 -7.49 15.32
CA PHE A 227 4.94 -8.42 16.48
C PHE A 227 4.75 -9.89 16.11
N ALA A 228 4.68 -10.24 14.82
CA ALA A 228 4.49 -11.62 14.40
C ALA A 228 5.77 -12.44 14.64
N LYS A 229 5.65 -13.52 15.41
CA LYS A 229 6.77 -14.38 15.81
C LYS A 229 7.42 -15.04 14.58
N GLY A 230 8.77 -15.03 14.54
CA GLY A 230 9.57 -15.42 13.39
C GLY A 230 9.36 -16.84 12.88
N TYR A 231 8.96 -17.77 13.76
CA TYR A 231 8.74 -19.19 13.45
C TYR A 231 7.43 -19.51 12.71
N THR A 232 6.53 -18.54 12.53
CA THR A 232 5.29 -18.76 11.77
C THR A 232 5.56 -18.84 10.25
N PRO A 233 4.71 -19.50 9.45
CA PRO A 233 4.87 -19.53 7.99
C PRO A 233 4.96 -18.13 7.36
N ASN A 234 5.84 -17.96 6.38
CA ASN A 234 6.02 -16.72 5.61
C ASN A 234 5.11 -16.66 4.37
N TRP A 235 4.56 -17.79 3.93
CA TRP A 235 3.74 -17.91 2.72
C TRP A 235 2.35 -18.46 3.03
N THR A 236 1.37 -18.16 2.16
CA THR A 236 0.01 -18.71 2.26
C THR A 236 0.00 -20.22 2.04
N THR A 237 -0.87 -20.91 2.79
CA THR A 237 -1.21 -22.32 2.54
C THR A 237 -2.13 -22.46 1.33
N GLU A 238 -2.98 -21.46 1.10
CA GLU A 238 -3.75 -21.29 -0.12
C GLU A 238 -2.84 -21.06 -1.34
N LEU A 239 -3.26 -21.65 -2.46
CA LEU A 239 -2.62 -21.59 -3.77
C LEU A 239 -3.41 -20.67 -4.69
N PHE A 240 -2.68 -20.03 -5.61
CA PHE A 240 -3.23 -19.10 -6.58
C PHE A 240 -2.62 -19.37 -7.94
N LYS A 241 -3.36 -19.06 -9.01
CA LYS A 241 -2.91 -19.22 -10.38
C LYS A 241 -2.67 -17.87 -11.03
N ILE A 242 -1.54 -17.71 -11.74
CA ILE A 242 -1.27 -16.50 -12.51
C ILE A 242 -2.14 -16.46 -13.76
N THR A 243 -2.98 -15.43 -13.89
CA THR A 243 -3.87 -15.23 -15.03
C THR A 243 -3.29 -14.28 -16.06
N ALA A 244 -2.51 -13.29 -15.62
CA ALA A 244 -1.89 -12.33 -16.53
C ALA A 244 -0.54 -11.82 -16.01
N VAL A 245 0.38 -11.59 -16.94
CA VAL A 245 1.66 -10.90 -16.69
C VAL A 245 1.54 -9.49 -17.26
N LYS A 246 1.59 -8.47 -16.40
CA LYS A 246 1.55 -7.06 -16.80
C LYS A 246 2.97 -6.53 -16.94
N ILE A 247 3.30 -6.02 -18.13
CA ILE A 247 4.61 -5.45 -18.44
C ILE A 247 4.72 -4.06 -17.81
N THR A 248 4.96 -4.06 -16.51
CA THR A 248 5.19 -2.88 -15.68
C THR A 248 6.65 -2.86 -15.21
N ASN A 249 7.09 -1.77 -14.57
CA ASN A 249 8.44 -1.67 -14.02
C ASN A 249 8.41 -1.46 -12.49
N PRO A 250 8.72 -2.49 -11.68
CA PRO A 250 8.98 -3.89 -12.05
C PRO A 250 7.68 -4.62 -12.46
N THR A 251 7.82 -5.76 -13.15
CA THR A 251 6.71 -6.57 -13.69
C THR A 251 5.76 -7.01 -12.58
N THR A 252 4.46 -6.94 -12.85
CA THR A 252 3.40 -7.31 -11.90
C THR A 252 2.50 -8.40 -12.46
N TYR A 253 1.89 -9.18 -11.58
CA TYR A 253 1.10 -10.37 -11.89
C TYR A 253 -0.33 -10.22 -11.37
N LEU A 254 -1.31 -10.65 -12.17
CA LEU A 254 -2.69 -10.81 -11.73
C LEU A 254 -2.94 -12.28 -11.41
N LEU A 255 -3.71 -12.53 -10.35
CA LEU A 255 -3.94 -13.86 -9.81
C LEU A 255 -5.44 -14.16 -9.73
N GLU A 256 -5.77 -15.43 -9.70
CA GLU A 256 -7.06 -15.96 -9.24
C GLU A 256 -6.82 -17.06 -8.20
N ASP A 257 -7.80 -17.30 -7.33
CA ASP A 257 -7.79 -18.47 -6.47
C ASP A 257 -7.99 -19.77 -7.29
N MET A 258 -7.83 -20.92 -6.64
CA MET A 258 -8.04 -22.22 -7.32
C MET A 258 -9.51 -22.50 -7.70
N ARG A 259 -10.45 -21.62 -7.32
CA ARG A 259 -11.88 -21.66 -7.69
C ARG A 259 -12.20 -20.71 -8.86
N GLY A 260 -11.20 -20.02 -9.41
CA GLY A 260 -11.36 -19.08 -10.52
C GLY A 260 -11.84 -17.68 -10.13
N GLN A 261 -11.86 -17.34 -8.83
CA GLN A 261 -12.18 -15.99 -8.39
C GLN A 261 -10.94 -15.08 -8.48
N PRO A 262 -11.02 -13.94 -9.18
CA PRO A 262 -9.90 -13.01 -9.28
C PRO A 262 -9.47 -12.48 -7.91
N ILE A 263 -8.17 -12.48 -7.66
CA ILE A 263 -7.60 -11.80 -6.50
C ILE A 263 -7.41 -10.34 -6.83
N GLN A 264 -8.01 -9.48 -6.01
CA GLN A 264 -7.94 -8.04 -6.21
C GLN A 264 -6.51 -7.53 -6.01
N GLY A 265 -6.03 -6.76 -7.00
CA GLY A 265 -4.71 -6.14 -6.97
C GLY A 265 -3.72 -6.77 -7.96
N ALA A 266 -2.52 -6.20 -8.00
CA ALA A 266 -1.41 -6.70 -8.81
C ALA A 266 -0.20 -6.96 -7.91
N PHE A 267 0.42 -8.13 -8.09
CA PHE A 267 1.46 -8.65 -7.20
C PHE A 267 2.84 -8.54 -7.83
N TYR A 268 3.86 -8.28 -7.02
CA TYR A 268 5.26 -8.30 -7.46
C TYR A 268 5.84 -9.71 -7.41
N ALA A 269 6.89 -9.96 -8.19
CA ALA A 269 7.56 -11.27 -8.22
C ALA A 269 8.08 -11.71 -6.84
N GLU A 270 8.45 -10.76 -5.98
CA GLU A 270 8.93 -10.98 -4.62
C GLU A 270 7.82 -11.33 -3.63
N GLU A 271 6.56 -11.03 -3.96
CA GLU A 271 5.39 -11.41 -3.17
C GLU A 271 4.87 -12.80 -3.53
N LEU A 272 5.49 -13.46 -4.52
CA LEU A 272 5.06 -14.74 -5.06
C LEU A 272 6.14 -15.81 -4.94
N GLN A 273 5.71 -17.02 -4.59
CA GLN A 273 6.54 -18.21 -4.59
C GLN A 273 5.85 -19.32 -5.36
N LYS A 274 6.46 -19.77 -6.45
CA LYS A 274 5.98 -20.94 -7.20
C LYS A 274 6.04 -22.19 -6.32
N THR A 275 4.95 -22.95 -6.27
CA THR A 275 4.88 -24.22 -5.55
C THR A 275 5.45 -25.34 -6.43
N THR A 276 6.20 -26.26 -5.82
CA THR A 276 6.59 -27.52 -6.48
C THR A 276 5.59 -28.64 -6.20
N ASN A 277 4.71 -28.44 -5.22
CA ASN A 277 3.75 -29.42 -4.74
C ASN A 277 2.32 -28.82 -4.72
N PRO A 278 1.66 -28.68 -5.89
CA PRO A 278 0.33 -28.07 -5.98
C PRO A 278 -0.80 -28.95 -5.40
N ASP A 279 -0.58 -30.27 -5.34
CA ASP A 279 -1.59 -31.25 -4.93
C ASP A 279 -1.45 -31.72 -3.47
N VAL A 280 -0.48 -31.14 -2.73
CA VAL A 280 -0.14 -31.55 -1.37
C VAL A 280 -0.67 -30.51 -0.38
N TYR A 281 -1.50 -30.96 0.55
CA TYR A 281 -2.11 -30.11 1.59
C TYR A 281 -1.88 -30.69 2.98
N LEU A 282 -1.59 -29.83 3.95
CA LEU A 282 -1.43 -30.23 5.35
C LEU A 282 -2.79 -30.32 6.04
N VAL A 283 -3.03 -31.41 6.76
CA VAL A 283 -4.23 -31.55 7.61
C VAL A 283 -3.98 -30.87 8.95
N GLU A 284 -4.89 -29.96 9.33
CA GLU A 284 -4.90 -29.33 10.67
C GLU A 284 -5.52 -30.28 11.69
N LYS A 285 -6.70 -30.80 11.34
CA LYS A 285 -7.50 -31.64 12.24
C LYS A 285 -8.44 -32.54 11.45
N VAL A 286 -8.57 -33.80 11.86
CA VAL A 286 -9.66 -34.67 11.42
C VAL A 286 -10.91 -34.33 12.23
N LEU A 287 -11.98 -33.93 11.55
CA LEU A 287 -13.25 -33.51 12.14
C LEU A 287 -14.24 -34.67 12.29
N LYS A 288 -14.32 -35.57 11.30
CA LYS A 288 -15.21 -36.74 11.31
C LYS A 288 -14.54 -37.94 10.61
N ARG A 289 -15.00 -39.15 10.92
CA ARG A 289 -14.54 -40.40 10.28
C ARG A 289 -15.75 -41.21 9.81
N LYS A 290 -15.66 -41.81 8.62
CA LYS A 290 -16.69 -42.70 8.05
C LYS A 290 -16.03 -43.76 7.17
N GLY A 291 -15.92 -44.99 7.65
CA GLY A 291 -15.26 -46.09 6.93
C GLY A 291 -13.80 -45.76 6.61
N GLN A 292 -13.42 -45.86 5.34
CA GLN A 292 -12.07 -45.52 4.84
C GLN A 292 -11.86 -44.02 4.61
N LYS A 293 -12.86 -43.17 4.81
CA LYS A 293 -12.78 -41.73 4.57
C LYS A 293 -12.74 -40.92 5.87
N VAL A 294 -12.06 -39.79 5.82
CA VAL A 294 -11.97 -38.81 6.91
C VAL A 294 -12.35 -37.42 6.40
N TYR A 295 -13.13 -36.69 7.19
CA TYR A 295 -13.48 -35.29 6.91
C TYR A 295 -12.48 -34.40 7.63
N VAL A 296 -11.73 -33.60 6.89
CA VAL A 296 -10.58 -32.86 7.44
C VAL A 296 -10.77 -31.35 7.38
N LYS A 297 -10.20 -30.67 8.37
CA LYS A 297 -9.86 -29.25 8.31
C LYS A 297 -8.44 -29.13 7.80
N TRP A 298 -8.25 -28.42 6.70
CA TRP A 298 -6.95 -28.15 6.11
C TRP A 298 -6.24 -27.01 6.84
N TYR A 299 -4.94 -27.17 7.06
CA TYR A 299 -4.10 -26.20 7.77
C TYR A 299 -4.08 -24.86 7.06
N GLY A 300 -4.52 -23.83 7.77
CA GLY A 300 -4.52 -22.44 7.29
C GLY A 300 -5.56 -22.12 6.22
N LEU A 301 -6.48 -23.03 5.89
CA LEU A 301 -7.65 -22.75 5.06
C LEU A 301 -8.92 -22.56 5.92
N ASP A 302 -9.87 -21.79 5.42
CA ASP A 302 -11.15 -21.59 6.09
C ASP A 302 -12.06 -22.83 6.00
N LYS A 303 -13.18 -22.81 6.73
CA LYS A 303 -14.08 -23.97 6.84
C LYS A 303 -14.73 -24.37 5.51
N SER A 304 -14.84 -23.46 4.54
CA SER A 304 -15.41 -23.77 3.22
C SER A 304 -14.57 -24.76 2.41
N HIS A 305 -13.29 -24.92 2.76
CA HIS A 305 -12.38 -25.87 2.12
C HIS A 305 -12.42 -27.27 2.74
N ASN A 306 -13.11 -27.47 3.86
CA ASN A 306 -13.17 -28.76 4.54
C ASN A 306 -13.81 -29.83 3.62
N SER A 307 -13.12 -30.97 3.46
CA SER A 307 -13.53 -32.01 2.52
C SER A 307 -13.28 -33.42 3.06
N TRP A 308 -13.92 -34.41 2.43
CA TRP A 308 -13.68 -35.83 2.69
C TRP A 308 -12.50 -36.33 1.84
N ILE A 309 -11.54 -36.99 2.48
CA ILE A 309 -10.41 -37.64 1.81
C ILE A 309 -10.28 -39.09 2.25
N ASP A 310 -9.55 -39.89 1.48
CA ASP A 310 -9.16 -41.24 1.90
C ASP A 310 -8.19 -41.15 3.10
N LYS A 311 -8.36 -42.03 4.09
CA LYS A 311 -7.51 -42.06 5.28
C LYS A 311 -6.02 -42.29 4.93
N ASN A 312 -5.73 -42.95 3.82
CA ASN A 312 -4.38 -43.25 3.36
C ASN A 312 -3.70 -42.02 2.73
N ASN A 313 -4.45 -40.97 2.41
CA ASN A 313 -3.95 -39.72 1.84
C ASN A 313 -3.71 -38.63 2.91
N VAL A 314 -3.87 -38.95 4.20
CA VAL A 314 -3.61 -38.02 5.29
C VAL A 314 -2.09 -37.95 5.53
N LEU A 315 -1.49 -36.78 5.26
CA LEU A 315 -0.06 -36.50 5.43
C LEU A 315 0.33 -36.05 6.83
#